data_AF-A0A6I9Z5H8-F1
#
_entry.id   AF-A0A6I9Z5H8-F1
#
_cell.length_a   1.000
_cell.length_b   1.000
_cell.length_c   1.000
_cell.angle_alpha   90.00
_cell.angle_beta   90.00
_cell.angle_gamma   90.00
#
_symmetry.space_group_name_H-M   'P 1'
#
loop_
_entity.id
_entity.type
_entity.pdbx_description
1 polymer ?
#
loop_
_entity_poly.entity_id
_entity_poly.type
_entity_poly.pdbx_seq_one_letter_code
_entity_poly.pdbx_strand_id
1 'polypeptide(L)'
;ENYGFEKIEVRDNGDGIKAIDVPVMAMKHYTSKISSSEDLESLSTYGFRGEALGSICSISQVSVTTRTAADDFSTQYNFDGSGHIISQKPSHLGTGTTVTVQKLFKNLPVRKQFYSTDKKCKEEIKKAQKLLMAYGIIKPELRIMFTHNKVINLLNCCFS
;
A
#
# COMPACT_ATOMS: atom_id res chain seq x y z
N GLU A 1 -6.84 -0.70 11.78
CA GLU A 1 -7.75 -1.24 12.81
C GLU A 1 -7.35 -2.66 13.15
N ASN A 2 -7.63 -3.15 14.37
CA ASN A 2 -7.29 -4.51 14.83
C ASN A 2 -5.86 -4.94 14.44
N TYR A 3 -4.87 -4.11 14.79
CA TYR A 3 -3.45 -4.37 14.47
C TYR A 3 -3.13 -4.63 12.99
N GLY A 4 -3.98 -4.15 12.08
CA GLY A 4 -3.84 -4.32 10.63
C GLY A 4 -4.58 -5.53 10.05
N PHE A 5 -5.16 -6.41 10.88
CA PHE A 5 -5.92 -7.55 10.37
C PHE A 5 -7.23 -7.14 9.70
N GLU A 6 -7.88 -6.10 10.23
CA GLU A 6 -9.15 -5.63 9.71
C GLU A 6 -8.96 -4.65 8.56
N LYS A 7 -8.11 -3.64 8.77
CA LYS A 7 -7.83 -2.58 7.79
C LYS A 7 -6.43 -2.02 7.96
N ILE A 8 -5.71 -1.91 6.83
CA ILE A 8 -4.51 -1.10 6.61
C ILE A 8 -4.83 -0.15 5.47
N GLU A 9 -4.50 1.13 5.63
CA GLU A 9 -4.70 2.15 4.61
C GLU A 9 -3.44 2.97 4.48
N VAL A 10 -2.97 3.14 3.24
CA VAL A 10 -1.83 3.98 2.90
C VAL A 10 -2.33 5.01 1.91
N ARG A 11 -2.13 6.29 2.22
CA ARG A 11 -2.53 7.41 1.39
C ARG A 11 -1.34 8.30 1.12
N ASP A 12 -1.16 8.64 -0.14
CA ASP A 12 -0.21 9.64 -0.60
C ASP A 12 -0.93 10.76 -1.36
N ASN A 13 -0.19 11.86 -1.56
CA ASN A 13 -0.56 13.00 -2.38
C ASN A 13 0.35 13.10 -3.62
N GLY A 14 0.81 11.95 -4.14
CA GLY A 14 1.63 11.89 -5.35
C GLY A 14 0.81 12.13 -6.63
N ASP A 15 1.37 11.78 -7.79
CA ASP A 15 0.75 12.05 -9.09
C ASP A 15 -0.40 11.10 -9.46
N GLY A 16 -0.67 10.10 -8.63
CA GLY A 16 -1.61 9.03 -8.94
C GLY A 16 -1.07 8.00 -9.94
N ILE A 17 -1.94 7.07 -10.32
CA ILE A 17 -1.71 6.02 -11.32
C ILE A 17 -2.48 6.41 -12.58
N LYS A 18 -1.79 6.46 -13.73
CA LYS A 18 -2.39 6.77 -15.03
C LYS A 18 -3.35 5.66 -15.45
N ALA A 19 -4.42 6.03 -16.17
CA ALA A 19 -5.43 5.08 -16.66
C ALA A 19 -4.83 3.91 -17.47
N ILE A 20 -3.73 4.13 -18.20
CA ILE A 20 -3.02 3.09 -18.96
C ILE A 20 -2.33 2.05 -18.07
N ASP A 21 -1.88 2.43 -16.88
CA ASP A 21 -1.18 1.55 -15.95
C ASP A 21 -2.15 0.85 -14.98
N VAL A 22 -3.41 1.30 -14.92
CA VAL A 22 -4.43 0.77 -14.00
C VAL A 22 -4.66 -0.74 -14.16
N PRO A 23 -4.85 -1.31 -15.37
CA PRO A 23 -5.14 -2.74 -15.53
C PRO A 23 -4.03 -3.66 -15.02
N VAL A 24 -2.81 -3.12 -14.91
CA VAL A 24 -1.60 -3.90 -14.63
C VAL A 24 -0.98 -3.63 -13.27
N MET A 25 -1.49 -2.63 -12.53
CA MET A 25 -0.89 -2.17 -11.26
C MET A 25 -0.76 -3.25 -10.18
N ALA A 26 -1.63 -4.27 -10.22
CA ALA A 26 -1.66 -5.38 -9.25
C ALA A 26 -1.37 -6.75 -9.89
N MET A 27 -1.00 -6.78 -11.18
CA MET A 27 -0.71 -8.03 -11.89
C MET A 27 0.66 -8.57 -11.49
N LYS A 28 0.73 -9.88 -11.21
CA LYS A 28 2.00 -10.57 -10.96
C LYS A 28 2.86 -10.57 -12.22
N HIS A 29 4.18 -10.44 -12.04
CA HIS A 29 5.16 -10.44 -13.14
C HIS A 29 4.98 -9.32 -14.18
N TYR A 30 4.07 -8.37 -13.95
CA TYR A 30 3.93 -7.18 -14.78
C TYR A 30 4.70 -6.04 -14.13
N THR A 31 6.00 -6.03 -14.39
CA THR A 31 6.84 -4.86 -14.17
C THR A 31 7.33 -4.45 -15.55
N SER A 32 6.96 -3.26 -16.02
CA SER A 32 7.49 -2.67 -17.27
C SER A 32 8.96 -2.25 -17.15
N LYS A 33 9.72 -2.83 -16.22
CA LYS A 33 11.01 -2.31 -15.75
C LYS A 33 12.17 -3.32 -15.72
N ILE A 34 11.95 -4.59 -16.05
CA ILE A 34 13.05 -5.56 -16.06
C ILE A 34 12.82 -6.57 -17.19
N SER A 35 13.61 -6.43 -18.26
CA SER A 35 13.63 -7.40 -19.38
C SER A 35 14.99 -8.10 -19.51
N SER A 36 16.05 -7.58 -18.87
CA SER A 36 17.40 -8.17 -18.88
C SER A 36 18.11 -8.05 -17.52
N SER A 37 19.20 -8.79 -17.34
CA SER A 37 20.05 -8.78 -16.15
C SER A 37 20.73 -7.45 -15.86
N GLU A 38 20.91 -6.58 -16.87
CA GLU A 38 21.54 -5.27 -16.71
C GLU A 38 20.64 -4.22 -16.02
N ASP A 39 19.30 -4.37 -16.08
CA ASP A 39 18.35 -3.45 -15.45
C ASP A 39 18.41 -3.47 -13.92
N LEU A 40 18.97 -4.53 -13.33
CA LEU A 40 19.09 -4.73 -11.88
C LEU A 40 20.03 -3.70 -11.21
N GLU A 41 21.01 -3.18 -11.96
CA GLU A 41 22.05 -2.29 -11.43
C GLU A 41 21.65 -0.80 -11.42
N SER A 42 20.58 -0.43 -12.13
CA SER A 42 20.15 0.97 -12.31
C SER A 42 18.97 1.40 -11.39
N LEU A 43 18.68 0.63 -10.35
CA LEU A 43 17.44 0.71 -9.57
C LEU A 43 17.33 2.01 -8.74
N SER A 44 16.93 3.11 -9.38
CA SER A 44 16.67 4.43 -8.78
C SER A 44 15.28 4.54 -8.13
N THR A 45 14.46 3.49 -8.18
CA THR A 45 13.12 3.44 -7.57
C THR A 45 12.97 2.24 -6.65
N TYR A 46 12.48 2.47 -5.42
CA TYR A 46 12.32 1.47 -4.35
C TYR A 46 11.38 0.28 -4.63
N GLY A 47 10.90 0.06 -5.87
CA GLY A 47 9.73 -0.79 -6.11
C GLY A 47 9.86 -1.82 -7.23
N PHE A 48 9.82 -3.09 -6.84
CA PHE A 48 9.24 -4.20 -7.60
C PHE A 48 7.77 -3.87 -7.92
N ARG A 49 7.54 -3.18 -9.04
CA ARG A 49 6.20 -2.74 -9.49
C ARG A 49 5.36 -3.96 -9.87
N GLY A 50 4.22 -4.17 -9.21
CA GLY A 50 3.27 -5.26 -9.50
C GLY A 50 3.31 -6.43 -8.49
N GLU A 51 4.47 -6.74 -7.92
CA GLU A 51 4.59 -7.89 -7.01
C GLU A 51 4.01 -7.61 -5.61
N ALA A 52 4.18 -6.39 -5.09
CA ALA A 52 3.68 -6.04 -3.76
C ALA A 52 2.14 -6.03 -3.71
N LEU A 53 1.49 -5.35 -4.66
CA LEU A 53 0.03 -5.32 -4.77
C LEU A 53 -0.52 -6.69 -5.15
N GLY A 54 0.07 -7.40 -6.11
CA GLY A 54 -0.37 -8.76 -6.46
C GLY A 54 -0.24 -9.75 -5.29
N SER A 55 0.84 -9.67 -4.51
CA SER A 55 1.05 -10.51 -3.33
C SER A 55 0.02 -10.22 -2.23
N ILE A 56 -0.25 -8.95 -1.94
CA ILE A 56 -1.23 -8.60 -0.89
C ILE A 56 -2.66 -8.94 -1.33
N CYS A 57 -3.00 -8.79 -2.61
CA CYS A 57 -4.28 -9.26 -3.19
C CYS A 57 -4.52 -10.75 -2.90
N SER A 58 -3.49 -11.58 -3.05
CA SER A 58 -3.62 -13.03 -2.84
C SER A 58 -4.00 -13.45 -1.41
N ILE A 59 -3.81 -12.59 -0.42
CA ILE A 59 -4.07 -12.90 1.00
C ILE A 59 -5.07 -11.96 1.69
N SER A 60 -5.67 -11.02 0.97
CA SER A 60 -6.53 -9.97 1.55
C SER A 60 -7.60 -9.47 0.57
N GLN A 61 -8.40 -8.49 0.96
CA GLN A 61 -9.28 -7.72 0.08
C GLN A 61 -8.61 -6.37 -0.18
N VAL A 62 -8.30 -6.07 -1.44
CA VAL A 62 -7.55 -4.87 -1.80
C VAL A 62 -8.41 -3.96 -2.66
N SER A 63 -8.33 -2.67 -2.37
CA SER A 63 -8.85 -1.62 -3.23
C SER A 63 -7.84 -0.49 -3.35
N VAL A 64 -7.79 0.13 -4.53
CA VAL A 64 -6.92 1.27 -4.82
C VAL A 64 -7.81 2.39 -5.34
N THR A 65 -7.77 3.54 -4.69
CA THR A 65 -8.38 4.77 -5.21
C THR A 65 -7.27 5.68 -5.69
N THR A 66 -7.35 6.15 -6.91
CA THR A 66 -6.32 6.99 -7.52
C THR A 66 -6.93 8.12 -8.31
N ARG A 67 -6.21 9.24 -8.38
CA ARG A 67 -6.50 10.37 -9.24
C ARG A 67 -5.21 11.04 -9.69
N THR A 68 -5.05 11.22 -10.99
CA THR A 68 -4.02 12.07 -11.57
C THR A 68 -4.53 13.49 -11.75
N ALA A 69 -3.62 14.45 -11.98
CA ALA A 69 -3.99 15.83 -12.27
C ALA A 69 -4.82 15.99 -13.55
N ALA A 70 -4.73 15.02 -14.48
CA ALA A 70 -5.49 15.01 -15.73
C ALA A 70 -6.90 14.40 -15.57
N ASP A 71 -7.20 13.76 -14.44
CA ASP A 71 -8.49 13.12 -14.20
C ASP A 71 -9.50 14.08 -13.56
N ASP A 72 -10.72 14.11 -14.10
CA ASP A 72 -11.84 14.90 -13.56
C ASP A 72 -12.23 14.48 -12.14
N PHE A 73 -12.22 13.17 -11.88
CA PHE A 73 -12.55 12.58 -10.58
C PHE A 73 -11.66 11.36 -10.28
N SER A 74 -11.51 11.05 -8.99
CA SER A 74 -10.79 9.85 -8.57
C SER A 74 -11.61 8.58 -8.86
N THR A 75 -10.95 7.48 -9.19
CA THR A 75 -11.61 6.19 -9.39
C THR A 75 -11.11 5.18 -8.37
N GLN A 76 -12.02 4.44 -7.73
CA GLN A 76 -11.73 3.30 -6.87
C GLN A 76 -11.83 2.01 -7.67
N TYR A 77 -10.77 1.20 -7.63
CA TYR A 77 -10.67 -0.14 -8.21
C TYR A 77 -10.63 -1.17 -7.10
N ASN A 78 -11.38 -2.26 -7.24
CA ASN A 78 -11.31 -3.42 -6.35
C ASN A 78 -10.70 -4.60 -7.10
N PHE A 79 -9.90 -5.41 -6.40
CA PHE A 79 -9.12 -6.49 -7.00
C PHE A 79 -9.55 -7.87 -6.49
N ASP A 80 -9.41 -8.88 -7.34
CA ASP A 80 -9.46 -10.30 -6.94
C ASP A 80 -8.16 -10.75 -6.25
N GLY A 81 -8.06 -12.05 -5.91
CA GLY A 81 -6.85 -12.62 -5.32
C GLY A 81 -5.66 -12.76 -6.29
N SER A 82 -5.91 -12.57 -7.58
CA SER A 82 -4.93 -12.70 -8.66
C SER A 82 -4.33 -11.34 -9.06
N GLY A 83 -4.97 -10.24 -8.64
CA GLY A 83 -4.61 -8.88 -9.02
C GLY A 83 -5.46 -8.29 -10.16
N HIS A 84 -6.49 -8.98 -10.64
CA HIS A 84 -7.39 -8.45 -11.67
C HIS A 84 -8.42 -7.50 -11.05
N ILE A 85 -8.76 -6.44 -11.79
CA ILE A 85 -9.83 -5.53 -11.43
C ILE A 85 -11.18 -6.24 -11.61
N ILE A 86 -11.95 -6.34 -10.53
CA ILE A 86 -13.29 -6.95 -10.53
C ILE A 86 -14.42 -5.91 -10.52
N SER A 87 -14.13 -4.68 -10.09
CA SER A 87 -15.06 -3.57 -10.15
C SER A 87 -14.33 -2.25 -10.04
N GLN A 88 -14.96 -1.22 -10.60
CA GLN A 88 -14.53 0.17 -10.47
C GLN A 88 -15.73 1.06 -10.15
N LYS A 89 -15.50 2.16 -9.43
CA LYS A 89 -16.51 3.18 -9.17
C LYS A 89 -15.88 4.57 -9.03
N PRO A 90 -16.59 5.65 -9.41
CA PRO A 90 -16.17 7.01 -9.08
C PRO A 90 -16.01 7.21 -7.58
N SER A 91 -15.10 8.11 -7.21
CA SER A 91 -14.81 8.53 -5.84
C SER A 91 -14.44 10.01 -5.82
N HIS A 92 -14.34 10.61 -4.63
CA HIS A 92 -14.10 12.04 -4.44
C HIS A 92 -12.81 12.34 -3.67
N LEU A 93 -11.72 11.63 -3.99
CA LEU A 93 -10.39 11.95 -3.47
C LEU A 93 -9.69 13.00 -4.35
N GLY A 94 -8.80 13.78 -3.71
CA GLY A 94 -7.85 14.64 -4.41
C GLY A 94 -6.77 13.83 -5.12
N THR A 95 -5.85 14.53 -5.81
CA THR A 95 -4.71 13.92 -6.51
C THR A 95 -3.88 13.05 -5.55
N GLY A 96 -3.43 11.90 -6.05
CA GLY A 96 -2.68 10.90 -5.29
C GLY A 96 -3.32 9.53 -5.32
N THR A 97 -2.76 8.64 -4.51
CA THR A 97 -3.20 7.25 -4.41
C THR A 97 -3.57 6.90 -2.97
N THR A 98 -4.62 6.10 -2.80
CA THR A 98 -4.99 5.48 -1.54
C THR A 98 -5.13 3.98 -1.75
N VAL A 99 -4.26 3.20 -1.12
CA VAL A 99 -4.32 1.74 -1.10
C VAL A 99 -4.96 1.30 0.20
N THR A 100 -6.07 0.56 0.10
CA THR A 100 -6.78 -0.01 1.24
C THR A 100 -6.71 -1.53 1.18
N VAL A 101 -6.17 -2.13 2.25
CA VAL A 101 -6.07 -3.57 2.45
C VAL A 101 -6.98 -3.94 3.62
N GLN A 102 -7.91 -4.86 3.38
CA GLN A 102 -8.88 -5.34 4.35
C GLN A 102 -8.77 -6.84 4.54
N LYS A 103 -9.14 -7.33 5.72
CA LYS A 103 -9.16 -8.76 6.05
C LYS A 103 -7.83 -9.45 5.71
N LEU A 104 -6.74 -8.95 6.26
CA LEU A 104 -5.41 -9.54 6.06
C LEU A 104 -5.40 -11.01 6.53
N PHE A 105 -4.78 -11.87 5.72
CA PHE A 105 -4.75 -13.33 5.90
C PHE A 105 -6.14 -14.00 5.87
N LYS A 106 -7.10 -13.47 5.12
CA LYS A 106 -8.46 -14.03 5.02
C LYS A 106 -8.50 -15.52 4.65
N ASN A 107 -7.53 -15.97 3.86
CA ASN A 107 -7.40 -17.34 3.36
C ASN A 107 -6.24 -18.12 4.02
N LEU A 108 -5.57 -17.56 5.03
CA LEU A 108 -4.45 -18.19 5.74
C LEU A 108 -4.73 -18.22 7.25
N PRO A 109 -5.71 -19.01 7.73
CA PRO A 109 -6.18 -18.98 9.12
C PRO A 109 -5.10 -19.31 10.13
N VAL A 110 -4.24 -20.29 9.84
CA VAL A 110 -3.11 -20.67 10.72
C VAL A 110 -2.12 -19.51 10.86
N ARG A 111 -1.78 -18.84 9.75
CA ARG A 111 -0.90 -17.66 9.76
C ARG A 111 -1.54 -16.52 10.54
N LYS A 112 -2.84 -16.28 10.33
CA LYS A 112 -3.60 -15.28 11.08
C LYS A 112 -3.56 -15.56 12.58
N GLN A 113 -3.88 -16.79 13.00
CA GLN A 113 -3.85 -17.19 14.41
C GLN A 113 -2.46 -17.02 15.02
N PHE A 114 -1.41 -17.41 14.29
CA PHE A 114 -0.03 -17.24 14.75
C PHE A 114 0.28 -15.80 15.11
N TYR A 115 -0.17 -14.81 14.31
CA TYR A 115 0.06 -13.38 14.55
C TYR A 115 -1.00 -12.70 15.42
N SER A 116 -2.09 -13.38 15.78
CA SER A 116 -3.21 -12.78 16.52
C SER A 116 -2.96 -12.67 18.03
N THR A 117 -1.83 -13.15 18.54
CA THR A 117 -1.49 -12.99 19.97
C THR A 117 -1.14 -11.54 20.29
N ASP A 118 -1.58 -11.04 21.44
CA ASP A 118 -1.35 -9.63 21.86
C ASP A 118 0.14 -9.23 21.77
N LYS A 119 1.04 -10.14 22.18
CA LYS A 119 2.49 -9.94 22.08
C LYS A 119 2.94 -9.69 20.64
N LYS A 120 2.55 -10.55 19.69
CA LYS A 120 2.98 -10.44 18.29
C LYS A 120 2.34 -9.26 17.59
N CYS A 121 1.06 -9.01 17.84
CA CYS A 121 0.36 -7.82 17.37
C CYS A 121 1.14 -6.54 17.72
N LYS A 122 1.55 -6.39 18.98
CA LYS A 122 2.35 -5.24 19.44
C LYS A 122 3.75 -5.21 18.83
N GLU A 123 4.39 -6.36 18.65
CA GLU A 123 5.70 -6.47 17.99
C GLU A 123 5.64 -6.02 16.52
N GLU A 124 4.65 -6.46 15.75
CA GLU A 124 4.49 -6.08 14.34
C GLU A 124 4.18 -4.59 14.17
N ILE A 125 3.35 -4.00 15.04
CA ILE A 125 3.13 -2.54 15.03
C ILE A 125 4.43 -1.78 15.34
N LYS A 126 5.22 -2.23 16.32
CA LYS A 126 6.53 -1.61 16.62
C LYS A 126 7.50 -1.72 15.44
N LYS A 127 7.52 -2.85 14.72
CA LYS A 127 8.33 -3.00 13.50
C LYS A 127 7.90 -2.03 12.41
N ALA A 128 6.59 -1.92 12.17
CA ALA A 128 6.05 -0.95 11.21
C ALA A 128 6.42 0.50 11.59
N GLN A 129 6.27 0.88 12.85
CA GLN A 129 6.65 2.20 13.35
C GLN A 129 8.14 2.48 13.16
N LYS A 130 9.02 1.53 13.48
CA LYS A 130 10.47 1.67 13.27
C LYS A 130 10.82 1.88 11.79
N LEU A 131 10.18 1.13 10.90
CA LEU A 131 10.37 1.28 9.46
C LEU A 131 9.96 2.68 8.99
N LEU A 132 8.78 3.16 9.43
CA LEU A 132 8.29 4.50 9.09
C LEU A 132 9.19 5.62 9.63
N MET A 133 9.73 5.46 10.84
CA MET A 133 10.73 6.39 11.40
C MET A 133 11.99 6.44 10.53
N ALA A 134 12.50 5.28 10.10
CA ALA A 134 13.68 5.23 9.23
C ALA A 134 13.43 5.96 7.90
N TYR A 135 12.26 5.76 7.27
CA TYR A 135 11.87 6.51 6.08
C TYR A 135 11.78 8.02 6.33
N GLY A 136 11.20 8.43 7.46
CA GLY A 136 11.07 9.84 7.82
C GLY A 136 12.43 10.53 8.05
N ILE A 137 13.42 9.81 8.56
CA ILE A 137 14.79 10.33 8.75
C ILE A 137 15.50 10.51 7.40
N ILE A 138 15.32 9.55 6.47
CA ILE A 138 15.98 9.59 5.16
C ILE A 138 15.36 10.65 4.23
N LYS A 139 14.08 10.96 4.44
CA LYS A 139 13.27 11.86 3.60
C LYS A 139 12.63 12.97 4.44
N PRO A 140 13.41 13.94 4.93
CA PRO A 140 12.91 15.00 5.80
C PRO A 140 11.83 15.88 5.13
N GLU A 141 11.82 15.94 3.80
CA GLU A 141 10.79 16.64 3.02
C GLU A 141 9.41 15.94 3.04
N LEU A 142 9.34 14.67 3.44
CA LEU A 142 8.11 13.89 3.47
C LEU A 142 7.47 13.91 4.86
N ARG A 143 6.21 14.34 4.93
CA ARG A 143 5.39 14.17 6.13
C ARG A 143 4.81 12.76 6.18
N ILE A 144 5.22 11.97 7.17
CA ILE A 144 4.70 10.62 7.41
C ILE A 144 3.80 10.63 8.65
N MET A 145 2.56 10.19 8.49
CA MET A 145 1.60 10.05 9.59
C MET A 145 1.23 8.57 9.78
N PHE A 146 1.25 8.09 11.03
CA PHE A 146 0.89 6.71 11.37
C PHE A 146 -0.19 6.68 12.46
N THR A 147 -1.31 6.03 12.16
CA THR A 147 -2.44 5.92 13.09
C THR A 147 -2.78 4.45 13.32
N HIS A 148 -2.88 4.04 14.58
CA HIS A 148 -3.28 2.68 14.96
C HIS A 148 -4.44 2.74 15.95
N ASN A 149 -5.52 1.98 15.67
CA ASN A 149 -6.74 1.95 16.49
C ASN A 149 -7.32 3.34 16.83
N LYS A 150 -7.29 4.27 15.86
CA LYS A 150 -7.72 5.68 16.03
C LYS A 150 -6.92 6.48 17.07
N VAL A 151 -5.90 5.88 17.67
CA VAL A 151 -4.85 6.61 18.40
C VAL A 151 -3.85 7.11 17.37
N ILE A 152 -3.83 8.42 17.20
CA ILE A 152 -2.90 9.08 16.29
C ILE A 152 -1.55 9.13 17.00
N ASN A 153 -0.58 8.36 16.51
CA ASN A 153 0.82 8.60 16.85
C ASN A 153 1.34 9.58 15.81
N LEU A 154 1.24 10.88 16.11
CA LEU A 154 1.94 11.88 15.32
C LEU A 154 3.43 11.59 15.44
N LEU A 155 4.00 10.95 14.43
CA LEU A 155 5.43 11.03 14.16
C LEU A 155 5.67 12.45 13.65
N ASN A 156 5.60 13.42 14.55
CA ASN A 156 6.13 14.75 14.31
C ASN A 156 7.65 14.61 14.27
N CYS A 157 8.19 14.13 13.14
CA CYS A 157 9.49 14.62 12.70
C CYS A 157 9.25 16.06 12.25
N CYS A 158 9.08 16.96 13.21
CA CYS A 158 9.36 18.37 12.99
C CYS A 158 10.88 18.48 12.85
N PHE A 159 11.39 18.26 11.64
CA PHE A 159 12.61 18.93 11.25
C PHE A 159 12.17 20.32 10.82
N SER A 160 12.23 21.25 11.78
CA SER A 160 12.30 22.68 11.53
C SER A 160 13.47 23.03 10.64
#